data_AF-A0A286TC41-F1
#
_entry.id   AF-A0A286TC41-F1
#
_cell.length_a   1.000
_cell.length_b   1.000
_cell.length_c   1.000
_cell.angle_alpha   90.00
_cell.angle_beta   90.00
_cell.angle_gamma   90.00
#
_symmetry.space_group_name_H-M   'P 1'
#
loop_
_entity.id
_entity.type
_entity.pdbx_description
1 polymer ?
#
loop_
_entity_poly.entity_id
_entity_poly.type
_entity_poly.pdbx_seq_one_letter_code
_entity_poly.pdbx_strand_id
1 'polypeptide(L)' 'MSGDWLNDRVEDVALAVHSTQMEGGAVSVAFMDDARDYARGLIDPAELVARTRRRYGLDAA' A
#
# COMPACT_ATOMS: atom_id res chain seq x y z
N MET A 1 1.88 21.44 8.08
CA MET A 1 1.14 20.27 7.54
C MET A 1 0.71 19.47 8.76
N SER A 2 -0.60 19.39 9.06
CA SER A 2 -1.11 18.69 10.24
C SER A 2 -0.86 17.19 10.12
N GLY A 3 -0.75 16.47 11.24
CA GLY A 3 -0.50 15.02 11.28
C GLY A 3 -1.67 14.16 10.81
N ASP A 4 -2.79 14.77 10.38
CA ASP A 4 -4.03 14.08 10.03
C ASP A 4 -3.88 13.15 8.82
N TRP A 5 -3.05 13.54 7.83
CA TRP A 5 -2.82 12.75 6.61
C TRP A 5 -2.22 11.35 6.88
N LEU A 6 -1.51 11.13 8.00
CA LEU A 6 -1.02 9.80 8.34
C LEU A 6 -2.16 8.89 8.80
N ASN A 7 -3.16 9.44 9.49
CA ASN A 7 -4.35 8.70 9.87
C ASN A 7 -5.17 8.35 8.63
N ASP A 8 -5.32 9.28 7.68
CA ASP A 8 -6.01 9.04 6.41
C ASP A 8 -5.37 7.86 5.65
N ARG A 9 -4.03 7.80 5.60
CA ARG A 9 -3.32 6.69 4.94
C ARG A 9 -3.52 5.33 5.61
N VAL A 10 -3.60 5.31 6.93
CA VAL A 10 -3.88 4.07 7.67
C VAL A 10 -5.28 3.57 7.34
N GLU A 11 -6.26 4.48 7.31
CA GLU A 11 -7.65 4.16 6.96
C GLU A 11 -7.77 3.68 5.50
N ASP A 12 -7.13 4.37 4.56
CA ASP A 12 -7.10 3.99 3.14
C ASP A 12 -6.54 2.58 2.94
N VAL A 13 -5.43 2.25 3.61
CA VAL A 13 -4.83 0.90 3.54
C VAL A 13 -5.78 -0.14 4.13
N ALA A 14 -6.41 0.16 5.27
CA ALA A 14 -7.36 -0.76 5.89
C ALA A 14 -8.57 -1.04 4.98
N LEU A 15 -9.13 0.00 4.35
CA LEU A 15 -10.24 -0.12 3.40
C LEU A 15 -9.85 -0.95 2.17
N ALA A 16 -8.67 -0.71 1.59
CA ALA A 16 -8.18 -1.44 0.42
C ALA A 16 -7.91 -2.93 0.71
N VAL A 17 -7.36 -3.24 1.89
CA VAL A 17 -7.16 -4.63 2.32
C VAL A 17 -8.49 -5.32 2.57
N HIS A 18 -9.42 -4.64 3.24
CA HIS A 18 -10.72 -5.20 3.56
C HIS A 18 -11.56 -5.46 2.31
N SER A 19 -11.60 -4.54 1.35
CA SER A 19 -12.32 -4.75 0.08
C SER A 19 -11.75 -5.93 -0.70
N THR A 20 -10.41 -6.05 -0.76
CA THR A 20 -9.74 -7.19 -1.40
C THR A 20 -10.17 -8.52 -0.76
N GLN A 21 -10.26 -8.58 0.57
CA GLN A 21 -10.70 -9.77 1.29
C GLN A 21 -12.18 -10.10 1.04
N MET A 22 -13.04 -9.09 0.97
CA MET A 22 -14.48 -9.25 0.64
C MET A 22 -14.69 -9.85 -0.75
N GLU A 23 -13.79 -9.57 -1.69
CA GLU A 23 -13.79 -10.15 -3.03
C GLU A 23 -13.14 -11.56 -3.10
N GLY A 24 -12.75 -12.13 -1.95
CA GLY A 24 -12.07 -13.42 -1.86
C GLY A 24 -10.59 -13.38 -2.23
N GLY A 25 -10.03 -12.18 -2.40
CA GLY A 25 -8.61 -11.96 -2.66
C GLY A 25 -7.76 -12.06 -1.40
N ALA A 26 -6.45 -12.16 -1.59
CA ALA A 26 -5.46 -12.15 -0.52
C ALA A 26 -4.37 -11.12 -0.81
N VAL A 27 -3.98 -10.39 0.23
CA VAL A 27 -2.89 -9.42 0.16
C VAL A 27 -1.60 -10.10 0.62
N SER A 28 -0.53 -9.97 -0.17
CA SER A 28 0.75 -10.58 0.18
C SER A 28 1.38 -9.92 1.40
N VAL A 29 2.15 -10.69 2.18
CA VAL A 29 2.93 -10.17 3.32
C VAL A 29 3.87 -9.05 2.86
N ALA A 30 4.53 -9.23 1.72
CA ALA A 30 5.45 -8.23 1.17
C ALA A 30 4.75 -6.92 0.79
N PHE A 31 3.52 -6.96 0.28
CA PHE A 31 2.74 -5.73 0.07
C PHE A 31 2.37 -5.07 1.39
N MET A 32 1.98 -5.85 2.41
CA MET A 32 1.62 -5.29 3.73
C MET A 32 2.80 -4.56 4.39
N ASP A 33 4.03 -5.01 4.17
CA ASP A 33 5.21 -4.30 4.66
C ASP A 33 5.38 -2.93 3.98
N ASP A 34 5.25 -2.87 2.64
CA ASP A 34 5.29 -1.59 1.92
C ASP A 34 4.13 -0.67 2.32
N ALA A 35 2.93 -1.22 2.51
CA ALA A 35 1.76 -0.45 2.92
C ALA A 35 1.93 0.17 4.31
N ARG A 36 2.65 -0.50 5.22
CA ARG A 36 3.02 0.07 6.53
C ARG A 36 4.04 1.19 6.40
N ASP A 37 5.02 1.05 5.51
CA ASP A 37 5.97 2.13 5.22
C ASP A 37 5.24 3.35 4.65
N TYR A 38 4.30 3.14 3.73
CA TYR A 38 3.44 4.18 3.16
C TYR A 38 2.59 4.87 4.23
N ALA A 39 1.92 4.09 5.08
CA ALA A 39 1.07 4.60 6.16
C ALA A 39 1.86 5.42 7.19
N ARG A 40 3.14 5.10 7.41
CA ARG A 40 4.05 5.89 8.28
C ARG A 40 4.67 7.10 7.59
N GLY A 41 4.39 7.31 6.32
CA GLY A 41 4.98 8.40 5.53
C GLY A 41 6.46 8.18 5.16
N LEU A 42 6.97 6.96 5.29
CA LEU A 42 8.36 6.61 4.93
C LEU A 42 8.55 6.50 3.41
N ILE A 43 7.47 6.16 2.70
CA ILE A 43 7.40 6.17 1.24
C ILE A 43 6.16 6.93 0.76
N ASP A 44 6.22 7.43 -0.47
CA ASP A 44 5.10 8.05 -1.14
C ASP A 44 4.29 7.01 -1.95
N PRO A 45 3.11 7.39 -2.51
CA PRO A 45 2.32 6.47 -3.32
C PRO A 45 3.04 5.94 -4.56
N ALA A 46 3.93 6.73 -5.16
CA ALA A 46 4.64 6.35 -6.38
C ALA A 46 5.64 5.22 -6.09
N GLU A 47 6.36 5.31 -4.97
CA GLU A 47 7.27 4.27 -4.49
C GLU A 47 6.52 2.99 -4.11
N LEU A 48 5.34 3.07 -3.46
CA LEU A 48 4.50 1.89 -3.16
C LEU A 48 4.12 1.14 -4.46
N VAL A 49 3.73 1.88 -5.51
CA VAL A 49 3.43 1.31 -6.83
C VAL A 49 4.68 0.73 -7.48
N ALA A 50 5.81 1.45 -7.45
CA ALA A 50 7.06 0.99 -8.05
C ALA A 50 7.55 -0.32 -7.42
N ARG A 51 7.54 -0.45 -6.09
CA ARG A 51 7.89 -1.71 -5.40
C ARG A 51 6.96 -2.85 -5.80
N THR A 52 5.66 -2.58 -5.88
CA THR A 52 4.67 -3.57 -6.32
C THR A 52 4.93 -4.02 -7.76
N ARG A 53 5.16 -3.08 -8.68
CA ARG A 53 5.45 -3.39 -10.09
C ARG A 53 6.74 -4.20 -10.23
N ARG A 54 7.82 -3.79 -9.57
CA ARG A 54 9.09 -4.51 -9.56
C ARG A 54 8.94 -5.95 -9.09
N ARG A 55 8.19 -6.14 -7.99
CA ARG A 55 7.91 -7.47 -7.41
C ARG A 55 7.26 -8.42 -8.40
N TYR A 56 6.43 -7.91 -9.31
CA TYR A 56 5.73 -8.68 -10.33
C TYR A 56 6.36 -8.56 -11.73
N GLY A 57 7.56 -7.97 -11.86
CA GLY A 57 8.25 -7.83 -13.15
C GLY A 57 7.57 -6.84 -14.11
N LEU A 58 6.76 -5.91 -13.61
CA LEU A 58 5.99 -4.95 -14.40
C LEU A 58 6.76 -3.64 -14.67
N ASP A 59 8.03 -3.57 -14.32
CA ASP A 59 8.88 -2.39 -14.55
C ASP A 59 9.31 -2.24 -16.02
N ALA A 60 9.05 -3.23 -16.87
CA ALA A 60 9.37 -3.21 -18.30
C ALA A 60 8.15 -2.81 -19.15
N ALA A 61 8.22 -1.61 -19.73
CA ALA A 61 7.62 -1.24 -21.02
C ALA A 61 8.60 -0.32 -21.76
#